data_AF-X6LJB1-F1
#
_entry.id   AF-X6LJB1-F1
#
_cell.length_a   1.000
_cell.length_b   1.000
_cell.length_c   1.000
_cell.angle_alpha   90.00
_cell.angle_beta   90.00
_cell.angle_gamma   90.00
#
_symmetry.space_group_name_H-M   'P 1'
#
loop_
_entity.id
_entity.type
_entity.pdbx_description
1 polymer ?
#
loop_
_entity_poly.entity_id
_entity_poly.type
_entity_poly.pdbx_seq_one_letter_code
_entity_poly.pdbx_strand_id
1 'polypeptide(L)'
;MQFNWPYLDFYLSDAIGILHKHERREESEMELYCGLKNVRLENIKEIKSGFFINHVSTSDDTEVAQMYRSDRECILHFHPSMRRAQMIDSCDVSWISPFKHEREILFARFYIGYKDDEKTHKEYYAWNATVESEDEYTQVILLTCVKYDQYSQQTMQISSIWNHSIDLNLIYVALDDLCQGNINKTIKILFEFEQWKYQDNNEQKYSRLQRKLNA
;
A
#
# COMPACT_ATOMS: atom_id res chain seq x y z
N MET A 1 7.64 -7.61 -23.69
CA MET A 1 6.90 -6.37 -24.03
C MET A 1 7.65 -5.08 -23.67
N GLN A 2 8.48 -5.08 -22.63
CA GLN A 2 9.12 -3.89 -22.05
C GLN A 2 9.93 -2.98 -23.00
N PHE A 3 10.43 -3.51 -24.12
CA PHE A 3 11.30 -2.75 -25.04
C PHE A 3 10.58 -2.13 -26.25
N ASN A 4 9.33 -2.50 -26.52
CA ASN A 4 8.66 -2.07 -27.74
C ASN A 4 7.97 -0.70 -27.59
N TRP A 5 7.63 -0.30 -26.36
CA TRP A 5 6.88 0.93 -26.07
C TRP A 5 7.40 1.67 -24.83
N PRO A 6 8.69 2.03 -24.78
CA PRO A 6 9.29 2.61 -23.57
C PRO A 6 8.63 3.91 -23.13
N TYR A 7 8.18 4.73 -24.09
CA TYR A 7 7.47 5.97 -23.76
C TYR A 7 6.08 5.72 -23.17
N LEU A 8 5.35 4.73 -23.69
CA LEU A 8 4.04 4.38 -23.14
C LEU A 8 4.18 3.86 -21.71
N ASP A 9 5.14 2.97 -21.47
CA ASP A 9 5.47 2.43 -20.14
C ASP A 9 5.81 3.57 -19.16
N PHE A 10 6.65 4.51 -19.60
CA PHE A 10 7.03 5.68 -18.80
C PHE A 10 5.83 6.58 -18.47
N TYR A 11 5.03 6.96 -19.47
CA TYR A 11 3.87 7.83 -19.25
C TYR A 11 2.79 7.15 -18.42
N LEU A 12 2.61 5.84 -18.54
CA LEU A 12 1.68 5.09 -17.71
C LEU A 12 2.11 5.11 -16.25
N SER A 13 3.39 4.83 -15.95
CA SER A 13 3.90 4.91 -14.58
C SER A 13 3.82 6.33 -14.01
N ASP A 14 4.14 7.36 -14.79
CA ASP A 14 4.03 8.75 -14.36
C ASP A 14 2.57 9.13 -14.06
N ALA A 15 1.63 8.73 -14.92
CA ALA A 15 0.20 8.94 -14.69
C ALA A 15 -0.29 8.25 -13.41
N ILE A 16 0.12 7.00 -13.16
CA ILE A 16 -0.21 6.28 -11.92
C ILE A 16 0.37 7.04 -10.72
N GLY A 17 1.62 7.47 -10.76
CA GLY A 17 2.26 8.21 -9.66
C GLY A 17 1.61 9.58 -9.39
N ILE A 18 1.10 10.27 -10.42
CA ILE A 18 0.32 11.49 -10.26
C ILE A 18 -1.01 11.17 -9.56
N LEU A 19 -1.79 10.22 -10.10
CA LEU A 19 -3.10 9.87 -9.55
C LEU A 19 -3.00 9.31 -8.13
N HIS A 20 -1.99 8.50 -7.86
CA HIS A 20 -1.65 7.99 -6.54
C HIS A 20 -1.56 9.12 -5.50
N LYS A 21 -0.95 10.26 -5.84
CA LYS A 21 -0.82 11.42 -4.93
C LYS A 21 -2.13 12.18 -4.70
N HIS A 22 -3.12 12.00 -5.58
CA HIS A 22 -4.41 12.68 -5.51
C HIS A 22 -5.52 11.82 -4.90
N GLU A 23 -5.34 10.50 -4.86
CA GLU A 23 -6.27 9.59 -4.21
C GLU A 23 -6.06 9.52 -2.69
N ARG A 24 -7.17 9.51 -1.95
CA ARG A 24 -7.20 9.40 -0.48
C ARG A 24 -7.08 7.95 -0.01
N ARG A 25 -5.96 7.31 -0.37
CA ARG A 25 -5.68 5.89 -0.13
C ARG A 25 -5.51 5.57 1.35
N GLU A 26 -5.09 6.56 2.14
CA GLU A 26 -4.93 6.48 3.60
C GLU A 26 -6.25 6.18 4.33
N GLU A 27 -7.39 6.48 3.71
CA GLU A 27 -8.73 6.25 4.27
C GLU A 27 -9.36 4.94 3.79
N SER A 28 -8.68 4.26 2.87
CA SER A 28 -9.18 3.06 2.22
C SER A 28 -8.65 1.81 2.92
N GLU A 29 -9.55 1.04 3.53
CA GLU A 29 -9.33 -0.33 4.03
C GLU A 29 -9.53 -1.40 2.94
N MET A 30 -9.50 -0.99 1.66
CA MET A 30 -9.70 -1.87 0.51
C MET A 30 -8.60 -2.92 0.41
N GLU A 31 -9.02 -4.19 0.49
CA GLU A 31 -8.24 -5.35 0.09
C GLU A 31 -8.32 -5.52 -1.43
N LEU A 32 -7.23 -5.97 -2.04
CA LEU A 32 -7.13 -6.13 -3.49
C LEU A 32 -6.62 -7.52 -3.88
N TYR A 33 -7.03 -8.00 -5.04
CA TYR A 33 -6.76 -9.36 -5.50
C TYR A 33 -6.30 -9.38 -6.94
N CYS A 34 -5.36 -10.29 -7.25
CA CYS A 34 -4.89 -10.56 -8.60
C CYS A 34 -4.73 -12.07 -8.81
N GLY A 35 -5.43 -12.63 -9.78
CA GLY A 35 -5.24 -14.03 -10.20
C GLY A 35 -4.04 -14.17 -11.13
N LEU A 36 -3.15 -15.11 -10.86
CA LEU A 36 -1.99 -15.39 -11.71
C LEU A 36 -2.19 -16.66 -12.54
N LYS A 37 -2.03 -16.53 -13.87
CA LYS A 37 -2.12 -17.68 -14.80
C LYS A 37 -0.85 -18.52 -14.81
N ASN A 38 -1.01 -19.83 -14.69
CA ASN A 38 0.01 -20.88 -14.67
C ASN A 38 1.09 -20.69 -13.60
N VAL A 39 0.70 -20.14 -12.44
CA VAL A 39 1.61 -19.89 -11.31
C VAL A 39 1.12 -20.61 -10.06
N ARG A 40 1.99 -21.47 -9.51
CA ARG A 40 1.92 -21.99 -8.15
C ARG A 40 3.34 -22.05 -7.59
N LEU A 41 3.56 -21.51 -6.41
CA LEU A 41 4.89 -21.39 -5.82
C LEU A 41 5.21 -22.68 -5.04
N GLU A 42 6.21 -23.43 -5.51
CA GLU A 42 6.61 -24.72 -4.91
C GLU A 42 7.38 -24.56 -3.59
N ASN A 43 8.25 -23.55 -3.50
CA ASN A 43 9.05 -23.29 -2.30
C ASN A 43 8.76 -21.89 -1.74
N ILE A 44 7.66 -21.79 -1.01
CA ILE A 44 7.17 -20.49 -0.54
C ILE A 44 8.11 -19.84 0.49
N LYS A 45 8.92 -20.65 1.19
CA LYS A 45 9.93 -20.13 2.12
C LYS A 45 11.04 -19.33 1.41
N GLU A 46 11.12 -19.42 0.09
CA GLU A 46 12.06 -18.65 -0.71
C GLU A 46 11.50 -17.34 -1.26
N ILE A 47 10.21 -17.02 -1.02
CA ILE A 47 9.71 -15.71 -1.44
C ILE A 47 10.41 -14.64 -0.61
N LYS A 48 11.22 -13.84 -1.30
CA LYS A 48 11.91 -12.69 -0.72
C LYS A 48 11.10 -11.43 -0.96
N SER A 49 11.41 -10.40 -0.19
CA SER A 49 10.92 -9.07 -0.51
C SER A 49 11.30 -8.68 -1.94
N GLY A 50 10.38 -8.02 -2.62
CA GLY A 50 10.47 -7.81 -4.07
C GLY A 50 9.84 -6.51 -4.54
N PHE A 51 9.90 -6.32 -5.86
CA PHE A 51 9.35 -5.17 -6.56
C PHE A 51 8.55 -5.65 -7.76
N PHE A 52 7.56 -4.86 -8.18
CA PHE A 52 6.83 -5.17 -9.41
C PHE A 52 7.66 -4.84 -10.64
N ILE A 53 8.04 -5.87 -11.41
CA ILE A 53 8.79 -5.68 -12.66
C ILE A 53 7.91 -5.17 -13.81
N ASN A 54 6.59 -5.35 -13.70
CA ASN A 54 5.56 -4.91 -14.63
C ASN A 54 4.42 -4.26 -13.84
N HIS A 55 3.57 -3.48 -14.51
CA HIS A 55 2.32 -3.00 -13.91
C HIS A 55 1.45 -4.19 -13.50
N VAL A 56 0.77 -4.06 -12.37
CA VAL A 56 -0.08 -5.13 -11.83
C VAL A 56 -1.51 -4.63 -11.69
N SER A 57 -2.41 -5.26 -12.42
CA SER A 57 -3.85 -4.99 -12.35
C SER A 57 -4.46 -5.83 -11.23
N THR A 58 -5.28 -5.18 -10.41
CA THR A 58 -5.93 -5.78 -9.23
C THR A 58 -7.38 -5.35 -9.15
N SER A 59 -8.19 -6.10 -8.42
CA SER A 59 -9.60 -5.81 -8.18
C SER A 59 -9.93 -5.99 -6.70
N ASP A 60 -10.86 -5.21 -6.17
CA ASP A 60 -11.46 -5.47 -4.85
C ASP A 60 -12.49 -6.61 -4.92
N ASP A 61 -12.76 -7.14 -6.11
CA ASP A 61 -13.63 -8.28 -6.34
C ASP A 61 -12.83 -9.59 -6.44
N THR A 62 -13.00 -10.45 -5.44
CA THR A 62 -12.37 -11.77 -5.47
C THR A 62 -12.83 -12.62 -6.66
N GLU A 63 -14.06 -12.45 -7.16
CA GLU A 63 -14.56 -13.22 -8.31
C GLU A 63 -13.81 -12.82 -9.59
N VAL A 64 -13.49 -11.54 -9.76
CA VAL A 64 -12.69 -11.06 -10.88
C VAL A 64 -11.30 -11.70 -10.84
N ALA A 65 -10.64 -11.71 -9.68
CA ALA A 65 -9.35 -12.40 -9.54
C ALA A 65 -9.46 -13.91 -9.87
N GLN A 66 -10.57 -14.55 -9.52
CA GLN A 66 -10.84 -15.95 -9.88
C GLN A 66 -11.13 -16.17 -11.36
N MET A 67 -11.65 -15.18 -12.10
CA MET A 67 -11.80 -15.29 -13.57
C MET A 67 -10.45 -15.29 -14.29
N TYR A 68 -9.46 -14.64 -13.69
CA TYR A 68 -8.13 -14.50 -14.26
C TYR A 68 -7.14 -15.58 -13.82
N ARG A 69 -7.54 -16.54 -12.96
CA ARG A 69 -6.76 -17.75 -12.65
C ARG A 69 -7.22 -18.97 -13.45
N SER A 70 -6.36 -19.98 -13.60
CA SER A 70 -6.67 -21.31 -14.15
C SER A 70 -6.83 -22.36 -13.02
N ASP A 71 -7.03 -23.63 -13.37
CA ASP A 71 -7.57 -24.70 -12.50
C ASP A 71 -6.72 -25.05 -11.25
N ARG A 72 -5.49 -24.53 -11.09
CA ARG A 72 -4.56 -24.88 -9.97
C ARG A 72 -3.66 -23.73 -9.47
N GLU A 73 -4.20 -22.54 -9.23
CA GLU A 73 -3.37 -21.33 -9.29
C GLU A 73 -3.47 -20.32 -8.16
N CYS A 74 -2.40 -19.51 -8.14
CA CYS A 74 -2.07 -18.50 -7.15
C CYS A 74 -2.94 -17.25 -7.29
N ILE A 75 -3.49 -16.81 -6.16
CA ILE A 75 -4.10 -15.49 -5.99
C ILE A 75 -3.14 -14.66 -5.14
N LEU A 76 -2.75 -13.51 -5.66
CA LEU A 76 -2.11 -12.48 -4.85
C LEU A 76 -3.20 -11.69 -4.13
N HIS A 77 -3.12 -11.63 -2.82
CA HIS A 77 -3.94 -10.80 -1.95
C HIS A 77 -3.08 -9.62 -1.49
N PHE A 78 -3.53 -8.40 -1.72
CA PHE A 78 -2.80 -7.17 -1.44
C PHE A 78 -3.45 -6.48 -0.25
N HIS A 79 -2.74 -6.52 0.88
CA HIS A 79 -3.14 -5.81 2.09
C HIS A 79 -3.29 -4.30 1.80
N PRO A 80 -4.15 -3.54 2.51
CA PRO A 80 -4.35 -2.11 2.25
C PRO A 80 -3.07 -1.29 2.38
N SER A 81 -2.08 -1.78 3.14
CA SER A 81 -0.75 -1.18 3.24
C SER A 81 -0.04 -1.06 1.90
N MET A 82 -0.33 -1.93 0.94
CA MET A 82 0.20 -1.86 -0.43
C MET A 82 -0.28 -0.61 -1.16
N ARG A 83 -1.56 -0.23 -0.98
CA ARG A 83 -2.08 1.01 -1.55
C ARG A 83 -1.61 2.23 -0.79
N ARG A 84 -1.44 2.15 0.53
CA ARG A 84 -1.06 3.31 1.37
C ARG A 84 0.43 3.66 1.30
N ALA A 85 1.25 2.69 0.90
CA ALA A 85 2.69 2.90 0.78
C ALA A 85 3.01 4.06 -0.16
N GLN A 86 3.88 4.97 0.30
CA GLN A 86 4.24 6.19 -0.44
C GLN A 86 5.00 5.91 -1.73
N MET A 87 5.70 4.77 -1.80
CA MET A 87 6.63 4.43 -2.89
C MET A 87 6.21 3.14 -3.63
N ILE A 88 4.98 2.67 -3.40
CA ILE A 88 4.34 1.62 -4.19
C ILE A 88 3.14 2.27 -4.88
N ASP A 89 3.41 2.90 -6.01
CA ASP A 89 2.41 3.71 -6.70
C ASP A 89 1.26 2.83 -7.23
N SER A 90 0.03 3.30 -7.02
CA SER A 90 -1.21 2.68 -7.45
C SER A 90 -2.32 3.71 -7.62
N CYS A 91 -3.24 3.46 -8.55
CA CYS A 91 -4.41 4.31 -8.75
C CYS A 91 -5.64 3.52 -9.20
N ASP A 92 -6.82 4.08 -8.94
CA ASP A 92 -8.09 3.65 -9.48
C ASP A 92 -8.19 4.06 -10.95
N VAL A 93 -8.29 3.06 -11.83
CA VAL A 93 -8.45 3.23 -13.27
C VAL A 93 -9.81 2.74 -13.75
N SER A 94 -10.70 2.34 -12.84
CA SER A 94 -12.05 1.85 -13.14
C SER A 94 -12.87 2.86 -13.93
N TRP A 95 -12.61 4.16 -13.78
CA TRP A 95 -13.29 5.25 -14.50
C TRP A 95 -12.85 5.40 -15.96
N ILE A 96 -11.67 4.91 -16.36
CA ILE A 96 -11.24 4.82 -17.77
C ILE A 96 -11.32 3.42 -18.37
N SER A 97 -11.28 2.38 -17.52
CA SER A 97 -11.28 1.00 -18.00
C SER A 97 -12.57 0.70 -18.79
N PRO A 98 -12.49 -0.01 -19.93
CA PRO A 98 -13.68 -0.50 -20.64
C PRO A 98 -14.41 -1.59 -19.84
N PHE A 99 -13.74 -2.25 -18.89
CA PHE A 99 -14.27 -3.32 -18.05
C PHE A 99 -14.69 -2.80 -16.67
N LYS A 100 -15.70 -1.92 -16.63
CA LYS A 100 -16.16 -1.27 -15.38
C LYS A 100 -16.46 -2.23 -14.22
N HIS A 101 -16.94 -3.42 -14.56
CA HIS A 101 -17.28 -4.45 -13.58
C HIS A 101 -16.07 -5.00 -12.82
N GLU A 102 -14.86 -4.85 -13.37
CA GLU A 102 -13.62 -5.33 -12.75
C GLU A 102 -13.11 -4.41 -11.65
N ARG A 103 -13.61 -3.16 -11.55
CA ARG A 103 -13.21 -2.18 -10.52
C ARG A 103 -11.69 -2.10 -10.35
N GLU A 104 -11.02 -1.95 -11.49
CA GLU A 104 -9.58 -2.09 -11.60
C GLU A 104 -8.81 -1.02 -10.82
N ILE A 105 -7.90 -1.49 -9.95
CA ILE A 105 -6.82 -0.73 -9.35
C ILE A 105 -5.50 -1.18 -9.98
N LEU A 106 -4.75 -0.23 -10.53
CA LEU A 106 -3.50 -0.50 -11.24
C LEU A 106 -2.30 -0.07 -10.41
N PHE A 107 -1.40 -1.01 -10.10
CA PHE A 107 -0.11 -0.75 -9.51
C PHE A 107 0.94 -0.47 -10.59
N ALA A 108 1.78 0.54 -10.34
CA ALA A 108 2.90 0.84 -11.20
C ALA A 108 3.99 -0.21 -11.06
N ARG A 109 4.71 -0.45 -12.15
CA ARG A 109 6.00 -1.14 -12.08
C ARG A 109 7.03 -0.27 -11.34
N PHE A 110 7.98 -0.93 -10.73
CA PHE A 110 9.16 -0.30 -10.17
C PHE A 110 10.18 0.07 -11.26
N TYR A 111 10.73 1.28 -11.19
CA TYR A 111 11.88 1.71 -11.98
C TYR A 111 13.11 1.80 -11.09
N ILE A 112 14.19 1.13 -11.50
CA ILE A 112 15.49 1.30 -10.86
C ILE A 112 15.99 2.70 -11.20
N GLY A 113 15.81 3.64 -10.27
CA GLY A 113 16.41 4.97 -10.37
C GLY A 113 17.91 4.89 -10.07
N TYR A 114 18.75 5.55 -10.88
CA TYR A 114 20.21 5.61 -10.66
C TYR A 114 20.63 6.37 -9.37
N LYS A 115 19.68 6.84 -8.57
CA LYS A 115 19.92 7.78 -7.45
C LYS A 115 19.87 7.14 -6.07
N ASP A 116 19.12 6.05 -5.91
CA ASP A 116 18.90 5.45 -4.59
C ASP A 116 19.82 4.23 -4.40
N ASP A 117 20.36 4.06 -3.21
CA ASP A 117 21.16 2.88 -2.88
C ASP A 117 20.27 1.63 -2.70
N GLU A 118 20.87 0.43 -2.74
CA GLU A 118 20.13 -0.84 -2.62
C GLU A 118 19.32 -0.92 -1.30
N LYS A 119 19.79 -0.23 -0.26
CA LYS A 119 19.13 -0.18 1.04
C LYS A 119 17.82 0.61 0.95
N THR A 120 17.86 1.82 0.40
CA THR A 120 16.70 2.69 0.19
C THR A 120 15.65 2.00 -0.67
N HIS A 121 16.09 1.28 -1.70
CA HIS A 121 15.19 0.49 -2.53
C HIS A 121 14.43 -0.57 -1.72
N LYS A 122 15.13 -1.37 -0.92
CA LYS A 122 14.52 -2.45 -0.12
C LYS A 122 13.64 -1.95 1.03
N GLU A 123 13.88 -0.76 1.55
CA GLU A 123 13.11 -0.21 2.66
C GLU A 123 11.81 0.45 2.21
N TYR A 124 11.82 1.17 1.09
CA TYR A 124 10.69 2.02 0.70
C TYR A 124 9.81 1.43 -0.40
N TYR A 125 10.40 0.78 -1.40
CA TYR A 125 9.67 0.36 -2.61
C TYR A 125 9.26 -1.11 -2.57
N ALA A 126 9.74 -1.87 -1.59
CA ALA A 126 9.59 -3.31 -1.56
C ALA A 126 8.29 -3.73 -0.88
N TRP A 127 7.75 -4.84 -1.38
CA TRP A 127 6.72 -5.62 -0.71
C TRP A 127 7.33 -6.89 -0.10
N ASN A 128 6.72 -7.37 0.97
CA ASN A 128 6.90 -8.71 1.51
C ASN A 128 5.77 -9.60 1.00
N ALA A 129 6.00 -10.91 1.07
CA ALA A 129 5.01 -11.90 0.69
C ALA A 129 5.00 -13.04 1.71
N THR A 130 3.81 -13.51 2.06
CA THR A 130 3.61 -14.64 2.96
C THR A 130 2.48 -15.53 2.44
N VAL A 131 2.48 -16.81 2.83
CA VAL A 131 1.30 -17.67 2.58
C VAL A 131 0.21 -17.24 3.53
N GLU A 132 -0.91 -16.83 2.96
CA GLU A 132 -2.13 -16.62 3.74
C GLU A 132 -2.90 -17.93 3.88
N SER A 133 -3.09 -18.64 2.77
CA SER A 133 -3.76 -19.94 2.74
C SER A 133 -3.28 -20.79 1.56
N GLU A 134 -3.37 -22.11 1.71
CA GLU A 134 -3.04 -23.04 0.64
C GLU A 134 -3.88 -24.31 0.77
N ASP A 135 -4.52 -24.71 -0.34
CA ASP A 135 -5.21 -25.98 -0.51
C ASP A 135 -4.79 -26.66 -1.82
N GLU A 136 -5.42 -27.79 -2.17
CA GLU A 136 -5.12 -28.57 -3.38
C GLU A 136 -5.24 -27.75 -4.67
N TYR A 137 -6.13 -26.76 -4.70
CA TYR A 137 -6.53 -26.02 -5.90
C TYR A 137 -6.06 -24.57 -5.90
N THR A 138 -5.90 -23.96 -4.72
CA THR A 138 -5.64 -22.52 -4.57
C THR A 138 -4.49 -22.27 -3.61
N GLN A 139 -3.63 -21.33 -3.98
CA GLN A 139 -2.61 -20.77 -3.11
C GLN A 139 -2.88 -19.26 -3.02
N VAL A 140 -3.03 -18.73 -1.81
CA VAL A 140 -3.22 -17.29 -1.59
C VAL A 140 -1.97 -16.73 -0.94
N ILE A 141 -1.35 -15.76 -1.62
CA ILE A 141 -0.14 -15.10 -1.18
C ILE A 141 -0.50 -13.68 -0.77
N LEU A 142 -0.34 -13.37 0.51
CA LEU A 142 -0.53 -12.03 1.05
C LEU A 142 0.69 -11.18 0.78
N LEU A 143 0.48 -10.04 0.16
CA LEU A 143 1.46 -8.99 -0.08
C LEU A 143 1.24 -7.82 0.90
N THR A 144 2.30 -7.44 1.58
CA THR A 144 2.35 -6.29 2.50
C THR A 144 3.50 -5.36 2.11
N CYS A 145 3.36 -4.06 2.37
CA CYS A 145 4.51 -3.15 2.23
C CYS A 145 5.55 -3.44 3.32
N VAL A 146 6.84 -3.49 2.96
CA VAL A 146 7.94 -3.71 3.93
C VAL A 146 7.90 -2.70 5.08
N LYS A 147 7.64 -1.42 4.76
CA LYS A 147 7.58 -0.34 5.74
C LYS A 147 6.44 -0.52 6.74
N TYR A 148 5.31 -1.07 6.28
CA TYR A 148 4.19 -1.41 7.16
C TYR A 148 4.59 -2.52 8.13
N ASP A 149 5.18 -3.61 7.65
CA ASP A 149 5.60 -4.72 8.51
C ASP A 149 6.62 -4.27 9.56
N GLN A 150 7.52 -3.35 9.19
CA GLN A 150 8.55 -2.80 10.08
C GLN A 150 7.98 -2.01 11.28
N TYR A 151 6.83 -1.34 11.12
CA TYR A 151 6.29 -0.41 12.11
C TYR A 151 4.93 -0.78 12.69
N SER A 152 4.27 -1.82 12.15
CA SER A 152 2.94 -2.26 12.58
C SER A 152 2.87 -2.52 14.09
N GLN A 153 3.84 -3.25 14.64
CA GLN A 153 3.86 -3.59 16.06
C GLN A 153 4.08 -2.37 16.96
N GLN A 154 5.05 -1.51 16.64
CA GLN A 154 5.29 -0.28 17.41
C GLN A 154 4.08 0.67 17.33
N THR A 155 3.43 0.74 16.18
CA THR A 155 2.21 1.55 15.99
C THR A 155 1.10 1.06 16.92
N MET A 156 0.87 -0.26 16.99
CA MET A 156 -0.10 -0.86 17.91
C MET A 156 0.27 -0.67 19.39
N GLN A 157 1.56 -0.76 19.73
CA GLN A 157 2.04 -0.50 21.08
C GLN A 157 1.75 0.96 21.50
N ILE A 158 2.08 1.93 20.66
CA ILE A 158 1.81 3.35 20.93
C ILE A 158 0.32 3.60 21.01
N SER A 159 -0.47 3.04 20.08
CA SER A 159 -1.94 3.13 20.11
C SER A 159 -2.50 2.66 21.46
N SER A 160 -1.96 1.57 22.00
CA SER A 160 -2.39 1.03 23.30
C SER A 160 -2.06 1.97 24.47
N ILE A 161 -0.90 2.64 24.47
CA ILE A 161 -0.55 3.67 25.48
C ILE A 161 -1.57 4.81 25.50
N TRP A 162 -2.10 5.15 24.33
CA TRP A 162 -3.12 6.18 24.15
C TRP A 162 -4.56 5.64 24.23
N ASN A 163 -4.77 4.39 24.69
CA ASN A 163 -6.09 3.73 24.71
C ASN A 163 -6.83 3.82 23.37
N HIS A 164 -6.10 3.70 22.25
CA HIS A 164 -6.62 3.80 20.89
C HIS A 164 -7.31 5.13 20.54
N SER A 165 -7.04 6.20 21.30
CA SER A 165 -7.64 7.52 21.06
C SER A 165 -7.01 8.30 19.89
N ILE A 166 -5.82 7.90 19.45
CA ILE A 166 -5.11 8.50 18.31
C ILE A 166 -5.21 7.56 17.11
N ASP A 167 -5.52 8.14 15.95
CA ASP A 167 -5.59 7.45 14.67
C ASP A 167 -4.26 6.73 14.32
N LEU A 168 -4.36 5.50 13.81
CA LEU A 168 -3.20 4.67 13.51
C LEU A 168 -2.32 5.25 12.40
N ASN A 169 -2.91 5.92 11.39
CA ASN A 169 -2.15 6.57 10.34
C ASN A 169 -1.34 7.75 10.89
N LEU A 170 -1.90 8.50 11.84
CA LEU A 170 -1.17 9.59 12.50
C LEU A 170 -0.01 9.07 13.35
N ILE A 171 -0.22 7.98 14.10
CA ILE A 171 0.85 7.31 14.85
C ILE A 171 1.94 6.84 13.90
N TYR A 172 1.56 6.19 12.80
CA TYR A 172 2.49 5.69 11.79
C TYR A 172 3.33 6.81 11.18
N VAL A 173 2.72 7.92 10.71
CA VAL A 173 3.42 9.09 10.18
C VAL A 173 4.36 9.70 11.21
N ALA A 174 3.92 9.84 12.47
CA ALA A 174 4.77 10.37 13.53
C ALA A 174 5.97 9.45 13.83
N LEU A 175 5.75 8.13 13.79
CA LEU A 175 6.77 7.13 14.07
C LEU A 175 7.81 7.07 12.95
N ASP A 176 7.34 6.97 11.71
CA ASP A 176 8.14 6.73 10.53
C ASP A 176 8.82 8.01 10.03
N ASP A 177 8.02 9.03 9.68
CA ASP A 177 8.52 10.23 9.00
C ASP A 177 9.17 11.23 9.97
N LEU A 178 8.62 11.40 11.19
CA LEU A 178 9.10 12.41 12.13
C LEU A 178 10.15 11.86 13.12
N CYS A 179 10.01 10.60 13.52
CA CYS A 179 10.78 10.02 14.62
C CYS A 179 11.76 8.92 14.23
N GLN A 180 11.78 8.49 12.97
CA GLN A 180 12.68 7.44 12.46
C GLN A 180 12.61 6.15 13.30
N GLY A 181 11.39 5.74 13.66
CA GLY A 181 11.13 4.55 14.49
C GLY A 181 11.34 4.74 15.99
N ASN A 182 11.71 5.93 16.47
CA ASN A 182 11.92 6.14 17.91
C ASN A 182 10.59 6.34 18.66
N ILE A 183 10.17 5.30 19.39
CA ILE A 183 8.92 5.29 20.17
C ILE A 183 8.85 6.45 21.18
N ASN A 184 9.91 6.72 21.94
CA ASN A 184 9.89 7.75 22.97
C ASN A 184 9.74 9.16 22.36
N LYS A 185 10.42 9.43 21.23
CA LYS A 185 10.22 10.68 20.49
C LYS A 185 8.80 10.77 19.93
N THR A 186 8.28 9.65 19.42
CA THR A 186 6.92 9.59 18.85
C THR A 186 5.87 9.91 19.90
N ILE A 187 5.93 9.29 21.07
CA ILE A 187 5.03 9.57 22.20
C ILE A 187 5.10 11.05 22.59
N LYS A 188 6.31 11.63 22.65
CA LYS A 188 6.49 13.05 22.96
C LYS A 188 5.83 13.96 21.92
N ILE A 189 6.04 13.71 20.63
CA ILE A 189 5.42 14.49 19.55
C ILE A 189 3.90 14.35 19.56
N LEU A 190 3.38 13.13 19.74
CA LEU A 190 1.93 12.90 19.83
C LEU A 190 1.32 13.61 21.05
N PHE A 191 2.04 13.67 22.17
CA PHE A 191 1.61 14.45 23.32
C PHE A 191 1.56 15.94 23.02
N GLU A 192 2.61 16.50 22.41
CA GLU A 192 2.65 17.91 21.99
C GLU A 192 1.52 18.23 20.99
N PHE A 193 1.24 17.31 20.07
CA PHE A 193 0.14 17.43 19.11
C PHE A 193 -1.24 17.45 19.79
N GLU A 194 -1.48 16.55 20.75
CA GLU A 194 -2.74 16.55 21.50
C GLU A 194 -2.90 17.83 22.32
N GLN A 195 -1.83 18.36 22.94
CA GLN A 195 -1.89 19.67 23.61
C GLN A 195 -2.21 20.80 22.63
N TRP A 196 -1.60 20.79 21.44
CA TRP A 196 -1.82 21.79 20.40
C TRP A 196 -3.29 21.83 19.91
N LYS A 197 -3.99 20.69 19.85
CA LYS A 197 -5.40 20.64 19.43
C LYS A 197 -6.32 21.50 20.29
N TYR A 198 -6.07 21.54 21.61
CA TYR A 198 -6.88 22.30 22.57
C TYR A 198 -6.51 23.79 22.65
N GLN A 199 -5.44 24.22 21.99
CA GLN A 199 -5.05 25.64 21.93
C GLN A 199 -5.79 26.38 20.81
N ASP A 200 -6.12 27.65 21.02
CA ASP A 200 -6.54 28.61 19.98
C ASP A 200 -7.64 28.13 19.00
N ASN A 201 -8.58 27.30 19.49
CA ASN A 201 -9.62 26.65 18.68
C ASN A 201 -9.05 25.83 17.49
N ASN A 202 -7.85 25.29 17.61
CA ASN A 202 -7.16 24.57 16.52
C ASN A 202 -7.93 23.32 16.09
N GLU A 203 -8.54 22.59 17.03
CA GLU A 203 -9.42 21.46 16.71
C GLU A 203 -10.57 21.85 15.76
N GLN A 204 -11.20 23.00 15.99
CA GLN A 204 -12.27 23.50 15.13
C GLN A 204 -11.75 23.93 13.75
N LYS A 205 -10.56 24.55 13.70
CA LYS A 205 -9.89 24.89 12.43
C LYS A 205 -9.56 23.64 11.62
N TYR A 206 -9.01 22.62 12.28
CA TYR A 206 -8.67 21.33 11.67
C TYR A 206 -9.91 20.63 11.12
N SER A 207 -10.99 20.55 11.91
CA SER A 207 -12.26 19.96 11.48
C SER A 207 -12.87 20.68 10.26
N ARG A 208 -12.72 22.02 10.18
CA ARG A 208 -13.16 22.80 9.01
C ARG A 208 -12.31 22.51 7.77
N LEU A 209 -11.01 22.31 7.93
CA LEU A 209 -10.11 21.92 6.85
C LEU A 209 -10.45 20.54 6.30
N GLN A 210 -10.66 19.55 7.17
CA GLN A 210 -11.12 18.22 6.75
C GLN A 210 -12.42 18.28 5.94
N ARG A 211 -13.44 19.01 6.41
CA ARG A 211 -14.70 19.14 5.66
C ARG A 211 -14.55 19.78 4.27
N LYS A 212 -13.58 20.69 4.09
CA LYS A 212 -13.28 21.28 2.77
C LYS A 212 -12.57 20.32 1.83
N LEU A 213 -11.81 19.37 2.37
CA LEU A 213 -11.10 18.34 1.58
C LEU A 213 -12.03 17.18 1.18
N ASN A 214 -13.17 17.05 1.87
CA ASN A 214 -14.16 15.98 1.64
C ASN A 214 -15.35 16.43 0.78
N ALA A 215 -15.41 17.71 0.40
CA ALA A 215 -16.48 18.33 -0.39
C ALA A 215 -15.96 18.64 -1.79
#